data_AF-A0A9Q9CZE2-F1
#
_entry.id   AF-A0A9Q9CZE2-F1
#
_cell.length_a   1.000
_cell.length_b   1.000
_cell.length_c   1.000
_cell.angle_alpha   90.00
_cell.angle_beta   90.00
_cell.angle_gamma   90.00
#
_symmetry.space_group_name_H-M   'P 1'
#
loop_
_entity.id
_entity.type
_entity.pdbx_description
1 polymer ?
#
loop_
_entity_poly.entity_id
_entity_poly.type
_entity_poly.pdbx_seq_one_letter_code
_entity_poly.pdbx_strand_id
1 'polypeptide(L)'
;MFTRHLQSIMVIACILVMALLVTNLSTSVSTPPTREAYIKSGDQWKKLKIHSVAALSDAKLINFAERVIITCFSLTPLNYVSKSEFCRNQYFSYNAGLVYQRKYAEIVGRQISEDEGTRYATGARKPVIVAPWEKNNYQYYVLVFPIKLTNVLRTSRVPESRLVQLWITPLQKSNNPFQFEIIGIRL
;
A
#
# COMPACT_ATOMS: atom_id res chain seq x y z
N MET A 1 -55.50 2.32 -22.04
CA MET A 1 -54.28 1.47 -22.08
C MET A 1 -53.01 2.26 -22.44
N PHE A 2 -53.05 3.23 -23.36
CA PHE A 2 -51.87 4.00 -23.79
C PHE A 2 -51.11 4.77 -22.69
N THR A 3 -51.82 5.34 -21.71
CA THR A 3 -51.23 6.13 -20.61
C THR A 3 -50.38 5.28 -19.65
N ARG A 4 -50.74 4.01 -19.43
CA ARG A 4 -49.97 3.09 -18.57
C ARG A 4 -48.62 2.72 -19.19
N HIS A 5 -48.55 2.55 -20.51
CA HIS A 5 -47.28 2.25 -21.20
C HIS A 5 -46.32 3.44 -21.18
N LEU A 6 -46.84 4.67 -21.34
CA LEU A 6 -46.05 5.90 -21.21
C LEU A 6 -45.47 6.09 -19.81
N GLN A 7 -46.27 5.80 -18.78
CA GLN A 7 -45.81 5.84 -17.38
C GLN A 7 -44.72 4.80 -17.12
N SER A 8 -44.87 3.56 -17.59
CA SER A 8 -43.85 2.52 -17.44
C SER A 8 -42.53 2.87 -18.15
N ILE A 9 -42.59 3.48 -19.35
CA ILE A 9 -41.40 3.92 -20.08
C ILE A 9 -40.67 5.02 -19.32
N MET A 10 -41.40 6.00 -18.77
CA MET A 10 -40.81 7.05 -17.93
C MET A 10 -40.12 6.49 -16.69
N VAL A 11 -40.72 5.52 -16.01
CA VAL A 11 -40.14 4.90 -14.81
C VAL A 11 -38.84 4.16 -15.16
N ILE A 12 -38.84 3.38 -16.25
CA ILE A 12 -37.63 2.67 -16.71
C ILE A 12 -36.52 3.67 -17.09
N ALA A 13 -36.86 4.77 -17.76
CA ALA A 13 -35.91 5.80 -18.11
C ALA A 13 -35.29 6.46 -16.86
N CYS A 14 -36.09 6.79 -15.84
CA CYS A 14 -35.59 7.33 -14.58
C CYS A 14 -34.67 6.35 -13.84
N ILE A 15 -35.00 5.04 -13.84
CA ILE A 15 -34.17 4.01 -13.22
C ILE A 15 -32.82 3.89 -13.93
N LEU A 16 -32.82 3.91 -15.27
CA LEU A 16 -31.58 3.87 -16.06
C LEU A 16 -30.69 5.10 -15.81
N VAL A 17 -31.29 6.29 -15.74
CA VAL A 17 -30.55 7.54 -15.43
C VAL A 17 -29.97 7.50 -14.01
N MET A 18 -30.73 7.03 -13.03
CA MET A 18 -30.26 6.84 -11.65
C MET A 18 -29.11 5.82 -11.56
N ALA A 19 -29.21 4.69 -12.27
CA ALA A 19 -28.14 3.69 -12.31
C ALA A 19 -26.86 4.26 -12.94
N LEU A 20 -26.98 5.02 -14.03
CA LEU A 20 -25.86 5.73 -14.67
C LEU A 20 -25.23 6.79 -13.76
N LEU A 21 -26.04 7.51 -12.99
CA LEU A 21 -25.54 8.48 -12.01
C LEU A 21 -24.78 7.79 -10.87
N VAL A 22 -25.30 6.68 -10.33
CA VAL A 22 -24.66 5.93 -9.25
C VAL A 22 -23.33 5.33 -9.67
N THR A 23 -23.20 4.80 -10.90
CA THR A 23 -21.93 4.27 -11.41
C THR A 23 -20.89 5.36 -11.69
N ASN A 24 -21.32 6.54 -12.14
CA ASN A 24 -20.42 7.69 -12.29
C ASN A 24 -19.99 8.28 -10.94
N LEU A 25 -20.90 8.31 -9.95
CA LEU A 25 -20.56 8.76 -8.60
C LEU A 25 -19.61 7.76 -7.92
N SER A 26 -19.86 6.46 -8.05
CA SER A 26 -19.01 5.45 -7.42
C SER A 26 -17.60 5.46 -8.02
N THR A 27 -17.46 5.66 -9.34
CA THR A 27 -16.15 5.83 -9.98
C THR A 27 -15.48 7.14 -9.56
N SER A 28 -16.21 8.26 -9.47
CA SER A 28 -15.66 9.56 -9.02
C SER A 28 -15.26 9.58 -7.54
N VAL A 29 -16.00 8.88 -6.67
CA VAL A 29 -15.66 8.74 -5.24
C VAL A 29 -14.52 7.73 -5.04
N SER A 30 -14.40 6.72 -5.90
CA SER A 30 -13.33 5.72 -5.85
C SER A 30 -12.03 6.18 -6.50
N THR A 31 -12.07 7.21 -7.35
CA THR A 31 -10.85 7.81 -7.88
C THR A 31 -10.12 8.53 -6.74
N PRO A 32 -8.84 8.21 -6.49
CA PRO A 32 -8.05 8.92 -5.49
C PRO A 32 -8.05 10.42 -5.84
N PRO A 33 -8.21 11.31 -4.85
CA PRO A 33 -8.36 12.74 -5.10
C PRO A 33 -7.16 13.26 -5.90
N THR A 34 -7.41 13.74 -7.10
CA THR A 34 -6.39 14.42 -7.91
C THR A 34 -6.19 15.83 -7.35
N ARG A 35 -4.99 16.11 -6.83
CA ARG A 35 -4.61 17.48 -6.46
C ARG A 35 -4.34 18.28 -7.74
N GLU A 36 -5.36 18.95 -8.23
CA GLU A 36 -5.28 19.83 -9.41
C GLU A 36 -5.20 21.28 -8.95
N ALA A 37 -4.18 22.02 -9.36
CA ALA A 37 -4.12 23.48 -9.17
C ALA A 37 -4.53 24.16 -10.46
N TYR A 38 -5.40 25.15 -10.33
CA TYR A 38 -5.77 26.05 -11.41
C TYR A 38 -5.21 27.43 -11.07
N ILE A 39 -4.41 27.98 -11.98
CA ILE A 39 -3.98 29.38 -11.90
C ILE A 39 -4.69 30.15 -13.01
N LYS A 40 -5.22 31.31 -12.64
CA LYS A 40 -5.79 32.26 -13.60
C LYS A 40 -4.64 33.03 -14.25
N SER A 41 -4.48 32.87 -15.57
CA SER A 41 -3.47 33.55 -16.38
C SER A 41 -4.20 34.38 -17.44
N GLY A 42 -4.54 35.63 -17.14
CA GLY A 42 -5.48 36.42 -17.94
C GLY A 42 -6.92 35.94 -17.73
N ASP A 43 -7.68 35.77 -18.81
CA ASP A 43 -9.09 35.32 -18.75
C ASP A 43 -9.29 33.80 -18.80
N GLN A 44 -8.20 33.02 -18.86
CA GLN A 44 -8.27 31.55 -18.93
C GLN A 44 -7.70 30.89 -17.69
N TRP A 45 -8.41 29.87 -17.20
CA TRP A 45 -7.93 28.96 -16.17
C TRP A 45 -6.96 27.96 -16.79
N LYS A 46 -5.69 28.02 -16.39
CA LYS A 46 -4.70 27.03 -16.80
C LYS A 46 -4.52 26.00 -15.70
N LYS A 47 -4.69 24.72 -16.06
CA LYS A 47 -4.38 23.58 -15.21
C LYS A 47 -2.87 23.46 -15.08
N LEU A 48 -2.34 23.73 -13.90
CA LEU A 48 -0.97 23.43 -13.56
C LEU A 48 -0.93 21.99 -13.03
N LYS A 49 -0.05 21.18 -13.62
CA LYS A 49 0.33 19.91 -13.01
C LYS A 49 1.02 20.25 -11.70
N ILE A 50 0.31 20.12 -10.57
CA ILE A 50 0.97 20.09 -9.29
C ILE A 50 1.77 18.79 -9.29
N HIS A 51 3.07 18.89 -9.54
CA HIS A 51 3.96 17.78 -9.22
C HIS A 51 3.77 17.51 -7.74
N SER A 52 3.44 16.27 -7.37
CA SER A 52 3.44 15.86 -5.97
C SER A 52 4.89 15.84 -5.46
N VAL A 53 5.49 17.01 -5.31
CA VAL A 53 6.54 17.21 -4.32
C VAL A 53 5.81 17.27 -2.98
N ALA A 54 5.03 16.24 -2.65
CA ALA A 54 4.57 16.08 -1.30
C ALA A 54 5.86 15.79 -0.54
N ALA A 55 6.40 16.81 0.14
CA ALA A 55 7.70 16.81 0.77
C ALA A 55 8.01 15.41 1.32
N LEU A 56 9.07 14.79 0.78
CA LEU A 56 9.60 13.54 1.32
C LEU A 56 10.10 13.90 2.71
N SER A 57 9.39 13.44 3.73
CA SER A 57 9.74 13.72 5.13
C SER A 57 10.03 12.43 5.86
N ASP A 58 10.91 12.51 6.85
CA ASP A 58 11.27 11.39 7.71
C ASP A 58 10.03 10.77 8.37
N ALA A 59 9.07 11.58 8.77
CA ALA A 59 7.80 11.11 9.32
C ALA A 59 7.00 10.24 8.33
N LYS A 60 6.94 10.64 7.05
CA LYS A 60 6.27 9.82 6.02
C LYS A 60 7.02 8.52 5.77
N LEU A 61 8.34 8.57 5.72
CA LEU A 61 9.20 7.40 5.53
C LEU A 61 9.05 6.40 6.68
N ILE A 62 9.03 6.88 7.92
CA ILE A 62 8.76 6.08 9.12
C ILE A 62 7.36 5.45 9.04
N ASN A 63 6.32 6.24 8.73
CA ASN A 63 4.95 5.74 8.62
C ASN A 63 4.80 4.71 7.48
N PHE A 64 5.52 4.90 6.37
CA PHE A 64 5.61 3.93 5.29
C PHE A 64 6.21 2.61 5.77
N ALA A 65 7.37 2.66 6.44
CA ALA A 65 8.03 1.46 6.98
C ALA A 65 7.15 0.72 8.00
N GLU A 66 6.49 1.45 8.92
CA GLU A 66 5.53 0.87 9.87
C GLU A 66 4.39 0.13 9.18
N ARG A 67 3.78 0.78 8.18
CA ARG A 67 2.71 0.18 7.40
C ARG A 67 3.19 -1.09 6.69
N VAL A 68 4.36 -1.07 6.06
CA VAL A 68 4.87 -2.22 5.32
C VAL A 68 5.15 -3.40 6.24
N ILE A 69 5.81 -3.18 7.39
CA ILE A 69 6.08 -4.25 8.35
C ILE A 69 4.78 -4.89 8.85
N ILE A 70 3.84 -4.08 9.33
CA ILE A 70 2.59 -4.60 9.90
C ILE A 70 1.77 -5.34 8.83
N THR A 71 1.73 -4.80 7.61
CA THR A 71 0.95 -5.37 6.52
C THR A 71 1.60 -6.65 5.99
N CYS A 72 2.87 -6.59 5.58
CA CYS A 72 3.50 -7.67 4.84
C CYS A 72 4.00 -8.80 5.73
N PHE A 73 4.37 -8.53 6.98
CA PHE A 73 4.89 -9.56 7.88
C PHE A 73 3.80 -10.20 8.75
N SER A 74 2.55 -9.73 8.63
CA SER A 74 1.38 -10.40 9.19
C SER A 74 0.69 -11.25 8.13
N LEU A 75 0.78 -12.57 8.24
CA LEU A 75 0.30 -13.54 7.24
C LEU A 75 -0.64 -14.55 7.88
N THR A 76 -1.68 -14.95 7.15
CA THR A 76 -2.59 -16.04 7.53
C THR A 76 -2.53 -17.17 6.51
N PRO A 77 -2.98 -18.39 6.85
CA PRO A 77 -3.01 -19.52 5.92
C PRO A 77 -3.88 -19.23 4.69
N LEU A 78 -4.92 -18.41 4.87
CA LEU A 78 -5.89 -18.08 3.84
C LEU A 78 -5.40 -17.03 2.83
N ASN A 79 -4.46 -16.17 3.21
CA ASN A 79 -4.12 -14.99 2.41
C ASN A 79 -2.63 -14.79 2.15
N TYR A 80 -1.74 -15.65 2.65
CA TYR A 80 -0.30 -15.39 2.51
C TYR A 80 0.13 -15.26 1.05
N VAL A 81 -0.48 -16.02 0.13
CA VAL A 81 -0.20 -15.94 -1.32
C VAL A 81 -0.62 -14.58 -1.88
N SER A 82 -1.92 -14.25 -1.83
CA SER A 82 -2.46 -13.01 -2.40
C SER A 82 -1.91 -11.76 -1.72
N LYS A 83 -1.71 -11.80 -0.41
CA LYS A 83 -1.13 -10.69 0.37
C LYS A 83 0.35 -10.48 0.07
N SER A 84 1.12 -11.55 -0.12
CA SER A 84 2.53 -11.45 -0.51
C SER A 84 2.69 -10.82 -1.89
N GLU A 85 1.81 -11.17 -2.84
CA GLU A 85 1.80 -10.58 -4.18
C GLU A 85 1.41 -9.10 -4.15
N PHE A 86 0.36 -8.74 -3.40
CA PHE A 86 0.01 -7.34 -3.19
C PHE A 86 1.19 -6.55 -2.60
N CYS A 87 1.82 -7.08 -1.55
CA CYS A 87 2.97 -6.45 -0.92
C CYS A 87 4.13 -6.26 -1.90
N ARG A 88 4.47 -7.32 -2.65
CA ARG A 88 5.51 -7.29 -3.68
C ARG A 88 5.27 -6.16 -4.67
N ASN A 89 4.05 -6.05 -5.20
CA ASN A 89 3.74 -5.11 -6.26
C ASN A 89 3.60 -3.66 -5.75
N GLN A 90 3.18 -3.46 -4.49
CA GLN A 90 2.84 -2.14 -3.97
C GLN A 90 4.00 -1.46 -3.23
N TYR A 91 4.84 -2.22 -2.53
CA TYR A 91 5.81 -1.67 -1.57
C TYR A 91 7.26 -1.93 -1.91
N PHE A 92 7.55 -2.95 -2.71
CA PHE A 92 8.92 -3.36 -3.03
C PHE A 92 9.26 -3.06 -4.49
N SER A 93 10.53 -2.75 -4.73
CA SER A 93 11.11 -2.86 -6.08
C SER A 93 11.05 -4.32 -6.54
N TYR A 94 11.06 -4.54 -7.86
CA TYR A 94 10.86 -5.87 -8.47
C TYR A 94 11.73 -6.97 -7.82
N ASN A 95 13.05 -6.76 -7.74
CA ASN A 95 13.98 -7.75 -7.20
C ASN A 95 13.80 -7.95 -5.68
N ALA A 96 13.66 -6.87 -4.92
CA ALA A 96 13.45 -6.94 -3.47
C ALA A 96 12.13 -7.66 -3.13
N GLY A 97 11.11 -7.41 -3.92
CA GLY A 97 9.80 -8.03 -3.78
C GLY A 97 9.83 -9.53 -4.06
N LEU A 98 10.58 -9.97 -5.09
CA LEU A 98 10.80 -11.40 -5.35
C LEU A 98 11.54 -12.09 -4.20
N VAL A 99 12.56 -11.43 -3.64
CA VAL A 99 13.30 -11.95 -2.48
C VAL A 99 12.37 -12.07 -1.28
N TYR A 100 11.60 -11.02 -0.95
CA TYR A 100 10.61 -11.05 0.13
C TYR A 100 9.61 -12.20 -0.05
N GLN A 101 9.04 -12.35 -1.25
CA GLN A 101 8.04 -13.39 -1.52
C GLN A 101 8.62 -14.79 -1.33
N ARG A 102 9.74 -15.10 -1.99
CA ARG A 102 10.32 -16.46 -2.00
C ARG A 102 11.05 -16.84 -0.72
N LYS A 103 11.79 -15.88 -0.12
CA LYS A 103 12.66 -16.15 1.03
C LYS A 103 11.97 -15.93 2.37
N TYR A 104 10.83 -15.24 2.40
CA TYR A 104 10.07 -15.03 3.63
C TYR A 104 8.62 -15.51 3.49
N ALA A 105 7.82 -14.90 2.62
CA ALA A 105 6.37 -15.11 2.64
C ALA A 105 5.94 -16.54 2.29
N GLU A 106 6.59 -17.19 1.33
CA GLU A 106 6.32 -18.59 0.97
C GLU A 106 6.75 -19.56 2.08
N ILE A 107 7.90 -19.34 2.70
CA ILE A 107 8.43 -20.21 3.77
C ILE A 107 7.55 -20.11 5.01
N VAL A 108 7.32 -18.89 5.47
CA VAL A 108 6.46 -18.63 6.64
C VAL A 108 5.02 -19.02 6.35
N GLY A 109 4.54 -18.76 5.13
CA GLY A 109 3.19 -19.11 4.69
C GLY A 109 2.90 -20.61 4.71
N ARG A 110 3.88 -21.43 4.31
CA ARG A 110 3.79 -22.89 4.44
C ARG A 110 3.76 -23.33 5.90
N GLN A 111 4.68 -22.80 6.72
CA GLN A 111 4.72 -23.12 8.16
C GLN A 111 3.39 -22.80 8.86
N ILE A 112 2.84 -21.60 8.67
CA ILE A 112 1.56 -21.25 9.32
C ILE A 112 0.39 -22.06 8.76
N SER A 113 0.46 -22.54 7.51
CA SER A 113 -0.57 -23.40 6.93
C SER A 113 -0.50 -24.82 7.50
N GLU A 114 0.69 -25.35 7.75
CA GLU A 114 0.91 -26.64 8.40
C GLU A 114 0.49 -26.60 9.87
N ASP A 115 0.79 -25.50 10.56
CA ASP A 115 0.49 -25.31 11.98
C ASP A 115 -0.96 -24.83 12.27
N GLU A 116 -1.78 -24.65 11.23
CA GLU A 116 -3.11 -23.98 11.29
C GLU A 116 -3.07 -22.64 12.05
N GLY A 117 -1.94 -21.94 11.97
CA GLY A 117 -1.62 -20.77 12.76
C GLY A 117 -1.77 -19.46 12.00
N THR A 118 -1.54 -18.34 12.67
CA THR A 118 -1.42 -17.02 12.02
C THR A 118 -0.20 -16.31 12.57
N ARG A 119 0.52 -15.58 11.70
CA ARG A 119 1.65 -14.75 12.11
C ARG A 119 1.26 -13.29 12.08
N TYR A 120 1.53 -12.58 13.16
CA TYR A 120 1.34 -11.13 13.26
C TYR A 120 2.66 -10.43 13.50
N ALA A 121 2.88 -9.33 12.80
CA ALA A 121 4.02 -8.45 13.00
C ALA A 121 3.55 -7.11 13.58
N THR A 122 4.28 -6.63 14.58
CA THR A 122 4.07 -5.30 15.16
C THR A 122 5.41 -4.62 15.43
N GLY A 123 5.41 -3.29 15.41
CA GLY A 123 6.57 -2.51 15.84
C GLY A 123 6.76 -2.62 17.35
N ALA A 124 7.96 -3.03 17.78
CA ALA A 124 8.30 -3.00 19.21
C ALA A 124 8.63 -1.57 19.67
N ARG A 125 9.21 -0.77 18.77
CA ARG A 125 9.51 0.67 18.91
C ARG A 125 9.42 1.34 17.55
N LYS A 126 9.40 2.68 17.51
CA LYS A 126 9.44 3.42 16.23
C LYS A 126 10.70 3.07 15.41
N PRO A 127 10.59 2.97 14.07
CA PRO A 127 11.74 2.87 13.18
C PRO A 127 12.72 4.03 13.36
N VAL A 128 14.01 3.76 13.25
CA VAL A 128 15.09 4.75 13.31
C VAL A 128 15.77 4.83 11.95
N ILE A 129 15.94 6.04 11.42
CA ILE A 129 16.71 6.30 10.21
C ILE A 129 18.19 6.36 10.61
N VAL A 130 18.99 5.39 10.17
CA VAL A 130 20.39 5.24 10.60
C VAL A 130 21.33 6.08 9.75
N ALA A 131 21.05 6.21 8.45
CA ALA A 131 21.73 7.14 7.55
C ALA A 131 20.89 7.32 6.29
N PRO A 132 20.77 8.54 5.74
CA PRO A 132 20.67 8.69 4.30
C PRO A 132 22.02 8.31 3.70
N TRP A 133 22.09 7.27 2.90
CA TRP A 133 23.33 6.84 2.25
C TRP A 133 23.24 7.18 0.76
N GLU A 134 24.05 8.13 0.30
CA GLU A 134 24.32 8.29 -1.12
C GLU A 134 25.47 7.35 -1.49
N LYS A 135 25.16 6.26 -2.20
CA LYS A 135 26.18 5.43 -2.85
C LYS A 135 25.87 5.43 -4.34
N ASN A 136 26.82 5.91 -5.16
CA ASN A 136 26.73 5.89 -6.62
C ASN A 136 25.51 6.62 -7.21
N ASN A 137 25.23 7.87 -6.82
CA ASN A 137 24.06 8.67 -7.28
C ASN A 137 22.67 8.09 -6.94
N TYR A 138 22.57 7.02 -6.15
CA TYR A 138 21.30 6.54 -5.61
C TYR A 138 21.11 7.08 -4.18
N GLN A 139 20.09 7.92 -4.02
CA GLN A 139 19.63 8.37 -2.71
C GLN A 139 18.74 7.30 -2.10
N TYR A 140 19.21 6.61 -1.06
CA TYR A 140 18.37 5.68 -0.29
C TYR A 140 18.54 5.90 1.21
N TYR A 141 17.48 5.58 1.93
CA TYR A 141 17.42 5.59 3.38
C TYR A 141 17.64 4.18 3.91
N VAL A 142 18.41 4.09 4.98
CA VAL A 142 18.52 2.86 5.77
C VAL A 142 17.74 3.05 7.06
N LEU A 143 16.70 2.23 7.24
CA LEU A 143 15.92 2.21 8.46
C LEU A 143 16.19 0.93 9.23
N VAL A 144 16.28 1.06 10.54
CA VAL A 144 16.32 -0.06 11.49
C VAL A 144 15.05 -0.02 12.32
N PHE A 145 14.36 -1.15 12.38
CA PHE A 145 13.05 -1.25 12.99
C PHE A 145 12.99 -2.51 13.87
N PRO A 146 12.99 -2.35 15.20
CA PRO A 146 12.76 -3.47 16.11
C PRO A 146 11.28 -3.88 16.06
N ILE A 147 11.02 -5.14 15.77
CA ILE A 147 9.68 -5.69 15.61
C ILE A 147 9.45 -6.86 16.56
N LYS A 148 8.18 -7.13 16.85
CA LYS A 148 7.72 -8.39 17.47
C LYS A 148 6.92 -9.17 16.44
N LEU A 149 7.33 -10.42 16.24
CA LEU A 149 6.59 -11.40 15.46
C LEU A 149 5.89 -12.33 16.44
N THR A 150 4.58 -12.50 16.32
CA THR A 150 3.81 -13.41 17.16
C THR A 150 3.16 -14.45 16.29
N ASN A 151 3.52 -15.71 16.51
CA ASN A 151 2.78 -16.83 15.96
C ASN A 151 1.65 -17.17 16.92
N VAL A 152 0.42 -17.08 16.44
CA VAL A 152 -0.79 -17.48 17.14
C VAL A 152 -1.18 -18.84 16.60
N LEU A 153 -0.89 -19.87 17.38
CA LEU A 153 -1.33 -21.23 17.14
C LEU A 153 -2.59 -21.50 17.97
N ARG A 154 -3.32 -22.58 17.64
CA ARG A 154 -4.52 -22.98 18.38
C ARG A 154 -4.27 -23.18 19.88
N THR A 155 -3.04 -23.55 20.26
CA THR A 155 -2.66 -23.91 21.64
C THR A 155 -1.58 -23.01 22.25
N SER A 156 -0.96 -22.11 21.50
CA SER A 156 0.15 -21.28 22.03
C SER A 156 0.30 -19.95 21.30
N ARG A 157 0.93 -18.99 22.00
CA ARG A 157 1.39 -17.73 21.43
C ARG A 157 2.87 -17.60 21.72
N VAL A 158 3.69 -17.62 20.68
CA VAL A 158 5.16 -17.51 20.81
C VAL A 158 5.60 -16.18 20.20
N PRO A 159 5.88 -15.15 21.03
CA PRO A 159 6.42 -13.89 20.55
C PRO A 159 7.94 -13.96 20.39
N GLU A 160 8.42 -13.56 19.22
CA GLU A 160 9.82 -13.41 18.88
C GLU A 160 10.14 -11.94 18.65
N SER A 161 11.25 -11.46 19.22
CA SER A 161 11.77 -10.12 18.91
C SER A 161 12.82 -10.22 17.81
N ARG A 162 12.67 -9.39 16.77
CA ARG A 162 13.59 -9.32 15.62
C ARG A 162 13.95 -7.87 15.33
N LEU A 163 15.06 -7.69 14.61
CA LEU A 163 15.50 -6.39 14.14
C LEU A 163 15.46 -6.40 12.61
N VAL A 164 14.60 -5.58 12.03
CA VAL A 164 14.51 -5.44 10.58
C VAL A 164 15.39 -4.28 10.14
N GLN A 165 16.18 -4.50 9.11
CA GLN A 165 16.83 -3.44 8.36
C GLN A 165 16.17 -3.31 6.98
N LEU A 166 15.76 -2.09 6.63
CA LEU A 166 15.10 -1.75 5.38
C LEU A 166 15.95 -0.74 4.60
N TRP A 167 16.12 -0.99 3.31
CA TRP A 167 16.68 -0.03 2.37
C TRP A 167 15.55 0.51 1.50
N ILE A 168 15.32 1.82 1.57
CA ILE A 168 14.16 2.49 0.97
C ILE A 168 14.63 3.63 0.08
N THR A 169 14.18 3.67 -1.17
CA THR A 169 14.47 4.77 -2.10
C THR A 169 13.21 5.60 -2.33
N PRO A 170 13.32 6.94 -2.47
CA PRO A 170 12.21 7.76 -2.91
C PRO A 170 11.92 7.53 -4.40
N LEU A 171 10.64 7.55 -4.76
CA LEU A 171 10.17 7.44 -6.15
C LEU A 171 9.96 8.85 -6.72
N GLN A 172 10.83 9.28 -7.65
CA GLN A 172 10.74 10.62 -8.23
C GLN A 172 9.56 10.83 -9.21
N LYS A 173 8.99 9.75 -9.79
CA LYS A 173 7.98 9.83 -10.87
C LYS A 173 6.83 8.81 -10.77
N SER A 174 6.57 8.22 -9.61
CA SER A 174 5.59 7.13 -9.49
C SER A 174 4.18 7.62 -9.15
N ASN A 175 3.16 7.05 -9.81
CA ASN A 175 1.76 7.12 -9.41
C ASN A 175 1.47 6.40 -8.08
N ASN A 176 2.49 5.77 -7.47
CA ASN A 176 2.37 5.13 -6.16
C ASN A 176 2.11 6.20 -5.08
N PRO A 177 0.97 6.14 -4.36
CA PRO A 177 0.62 7.13 -3.34
C PRO A 177 1.63 7.21 -2.18
N PHE A 178 2.48 6.19 -2.01
CA PHE A 178 3.46 6.13 -0.93
C PHE A 178 4.75 6.88 -1.23
N GLN A 179 5.07 7.16 -2.51
CA GLN A 179 6.28 7.90 -2.92
C GLN A 179 7.63 7.27 -2.51
N PHE A 180 7.61 6.05 -1.97
CA PHE A 180 8.77 5.28 -1.55
C PHE A 180 8.64 3.84 -2.06
N GLU A 181 9.77 3.18 -2.28
CA GLU A 181 9.83 1.74 -2.52
C GLU A 181 10.97 1.10 -1.72
N ILE A 182 10.77 -0.15 -1.32
CA ILE A 182 11.79 -0.94 -0.64
C ILE A 182 12.67 -1.63 -1.68
N ILE A 183 13.96 -1.33 -1.64
CA ILE A 183 14.98 -1.92 -2.53
C ILE A 183 15.76 -3.05 -1.87
N GLY A 184 15.62 -3.22 -0.56
CA GLY A 184 16.23 -4.31 0.17
C GLY A 184 15.63 -4.49 1.55
N ILE A 185 15.72 -5.71 2.06
CA ILE A 185 15.30 -6.07 3.42
C ILE A 185 16.24 -7.12 4.01
N ARG A 186 16.48 -6.99 5.32
CA ARG A 186 17.12 -8.00 6.17
C ARG A 186 16.30 -8.15 7.45
N LEU A 187 15.92 -9.37 7.78
CA LEU A 187 15.13 -9.73 8.97
C LEU A 187 15.98 -10.57 9.93
#